data_AF-A0A7C4THU7-F1
#
_entry.id   AF-A0A7C4THU7-F1
#
_cell.length_a   1.000
_cell.length_b   1.000
_cell.length_c   1.000
_cell.angle_alpha   90.00
_cell.angle_beta   90.00
_cell.angle_gamma   90.00
#
_symmetry.space_group_name_H-M   'P 1'
#
loop_
_entity.id
_entity.type
_entity.pdbx_description
1 polymer ?
#
loop_
_entity_poly.entity_id
_entity_poly.type
_entity_poly.pdbx_seq_one_letter_code
_entity_poly.pdbx_strand_id
1 'polypeptide(L)'
;LIFFVFLTILGGGTNNLIRMRFILILLFLFSSILWALFIKSGRTILKFGPIIITDDSLTYGLGMGMRLDLMVITGLLFFSITMIEEFSLGLHKLGLPYPLCFAISMAFRLVPLFLKEAMIVTEAQTLRGLDLYSGGIFNRIKRHFPLIIPVFTTTIKGMDNLFLALESKGFAPDRKRTFYLESDLKFIDYSILIILILLALFLLFLRIHHFGVVLNRL
;
A
#
# COMPACT_ATOMS: atom_id res chain seq x y z
N LEU A 1 8.51 -14.16 -7.81
CA LEU A 1 9.32 -12.96 -7.52
C LEU A 1 9.87 -12.33 -8.79
N ILE A 2 10.64 -13.06 -9.61
CA ILE A 2 11.25 -12.57 -10.86
C ILE A 2 10.22 -11.91 -11.79
N PHE A 3 9.07 -12.56 -12.03
CA PHE A 3 8.01 -12.01 -12.89
C PHE A 3 7.47 -10.65 -12.39
N PHE A 4 7.23 -10.52 -11.09
CA PHE A 4 6.76 -9.26 -10.50
C PHE A 4 7.82 -8.17 -10.55
N VAL A 5 9.09 -8.49 -10.26
CA VAL A 5 10.20 -7.54 -10.41
C VAL A 5 10.33 -7.06 -11.86
N PHE A 6 10.19 -7.97 -12.83
CA PHE A 6 10.21 -7.63 -14.25
C PHE A 6 9.06 -6.68 -14.63
N LEU A 7 7.85 -6.94 -14.11
CA LEU A 7 6.71 -6.05 -14.30
C LEU A 7 6.95 -4.67 -13.66
N THR A 8 7.62 -4.60 -12.50
CA THR A 8 7.99 -3.32 -11.86
C THR A 8 8.96 -2.54 -12.72
N ILE A 9 9.87 -3.23 -13.40
CA ILE A 9 10.83 -2.60 -14.29
C ILE A 9 10.13 -2.02 -15.52
N LEU A 10 9.24 -2.79 -16.16
CA LEU A 10 8.48 -2.35 -17.34
C LEU A 10 7.50 -1.22 -17.03
N GLY A 11 6.89 -1.23 -15.84
CA GLY A 11 5.93 -0.21 -15.40
C GLY A 11 6.56 1.10 -14.92
N GLY A 12 7.88 1.26 -14.99
CA GLY A 12 8.57 2.50 -14.57
C GLY A 12 8.76 2.66 -13.05
N GLY A 13 8.42 1.65 -12.25
CA GLY A 13 8.57 1.63 -10.79
C GLY A 13 9.99 1.33 -10.29
N THR A 14 10.98 1.29 -11.17
CA THR A 14 12.38 0.91 -10.85
C THR A 14 12.98 1.77 -9.76
N ASN A 15 12.74 3.08 -9.78
CA ASN A 15 13.33 4.01 -8.82
C ASN A 15 12.80 3.76 -7.39
N ASN A 16 11.52 3.40 -7.26
CA ASN A 16 10.92 3.05 -5.98
C ASN A 16 11.45 1.71 -5.46
N LEU A 17 11.63 0.73 -6.34
CA LEU A 17 12.22 -0.56 -5.98
C LEU A 17 13.67 -0.42 -5.50
N ILE A 18 14.47 0.41 -6.17
CA ILE A 18 15.86 0.68 -5.77
C ILE A 18 15.91 1.41 -4.43
N ARG A 19 15.00 2.36 -4.18
CA ARG A 19 14.89 3.06 -2.89
C ARG A 19 14.56 2.10 -1.75
N MET A 20 13.70 1.11 -2.00
CA MET A 20 13.26 0.13 -1.00
C MET A 20 14.16 -1.12 -0.90
N ARG A 21 15.21 -1.25 -1.71
CA ARG A 21 16.06 -2.46 -1.74
C ARG A 21 16.62 -2.84 -0.37
N PHE A 22 17.00 -1.86 0.44
CA PHE A 22 17.52 -2.11 1.78
C PHE A 22 16.45 -2.70 2.70
N ILE A 23 15.22 -2.21 2.61
CA ILE A 23 14.08 -2.71 3.39
C ILE A 23 13.72 -4.13 2.93
N LEU A 24 13.72 -4.40 1.62
CA LEU A 24 13.44 -5.73 1.08
C LEU A 24 14.50 -6.75 1.52
N ILE A 25 15.78 -6.43 1.38
CA ILE A 25 16.87 -7.31 1.84
C ILE A 25 16.78 -7.54 3.36
N LEU A 26 16.48 -6.50 4.13
CA LEU A 26 16.29 -6.60 5.58
C LEU A 26 15.11 -7.52 5.92
N LEU A 27 13.95 -7.34 5.28
CA LEU A 27 12.76 -8.16 5.51
C LEU A 27 13.01 -9.63 5.13
N PHE A 28 13.65 -9.86 3.99
CA PHE A 28 14.03 -11.19 3.53
C PHE A 28 14.93 -11.90 4.54
N LEU A 29 16.02 -11.25 4.94
CA LEU A 29 16.99 -11.81 5.89
C LEU A 29 16.34 -12.02 7.25
N PHE A 30 15.61 -11.04 7.76
CA PHE A 30 14.94 -11.11 9.05
C PHE A 30 13.92 -12.25 9.09
N SER A 31 13.07 -12.35 8.07
CA SER A 31 12.10 -13.44 7.95
C SER A 31 12.78 -14.80 7.84
N SER A 32 13.79 -14.93 6.99
CA SER A 32 14.52 -16.19 6.79
C SER A 32 15.18 -16.66 8.09
N ILE A 33 15.82 -15.75 8.83
CA ILE A 33 16.45 -16.03 10.12
C ILE A 33 15.39 -16.41 11.17
N LEU A 34 14.31 -15.63 11.31
CA LEU A 34 13.27 -15.94 12.29
C LEU A 34 12.66 -17.33 12.06
N TRP A 35 12.28 -17.64 10.83
CA TRP A 35 11.70 -18.95 10.52
C TRP A 35 12.70 -20.10 10.68
N ALA A 36 13.98 -19.87 10.37
CA ALA A 36 15.05 -20.84 10.61
C ALA A 36 15.32 -21.09 12.10
N LEU A 37 15.05 -20.12 12.99
CA LEU A 37 15.23 -20.26 14.44
C LEU A 37 14.02 -20.91 15.14
N PHE A 38 12.81 -20.67 14.63
CA PHE A 38 11.56 -21.13 15.28
C PHE A 38 11.07 -22.50 14.80
N ILE A 39 11.30 -22.89 13.53
CA ILE A 39 10.99 -24.27 13.09
C ILE A 39 12.11 -25.22 13.52
N LYS A 40 11.73 -26.28 14.25
CA LYS A 40 12.61 -27.39 14.62
C LYS A 40 12.03 -28.70 14.07
N SER A 41 12.04 -28.84 12.75
CA SER A 41 11.52 -30.04 12.07
C SER A 41 12.51 -30.50 11.02
N GLY A 42 12.91 -31.78 11.04
CA GLY A 42 13.80 -32.42 10.05
C GLY A 42 15.18 -32.89 10.59
N ARG A 43 16.13 -33.14 9.68
CA ARG A 43 17.51 -33.58 10.00
C ARG A 43 18.41 -32.40 10.41
N THR A 44 18.93 -32.44 11.64
CA THR A 44 19.78 -31.36 12.18
C THR A 44 21.12 -31.28 11.45
N ILE A 45 21.39 -30.16 10.77
CA ILE A 45 22.68 -29.92 10.08
C ILE A 45 23.66 -29.20 11.00
N LEU A 46 23.18 -28.27 11.82
CA LEU A 46 23.99 -27.47 12.73
C LEU A 46 23.29 -27.33 14.09
N LYS A 47 23.97 -27.79 15.15
CA LYS A 47 23.61 -27.51 16.55
C LYS A 47 24.62 -26.53 17.12
N PHE A 48 24.19 -25.31 17.39
CA PHE A 48 24.92 -24.34 18.21
C PHE A 48 24.02 -23.97 19.41
N GLY A 49 24.15 -24.70 20.52
CA GLY A 49 23.37 -24.46 21.74
C GLY A 49 21.84 -24.63 21.55
N PRO A 50 20.98 -23.71 22.02
CA PRO A 50 19.52 -23.80 21.89
C PRO A 50 19.01 -23.62 20.46
N ILE A 51 19.91 -23.26 19.53
CA ILE A 51 19.63 -23.03 18.11
C ILE A 51 19.95 -24.32 17.35
N ILE A 52 18.89 -24.93 16.81
CA ILE A 52 18.98 -26.14 15.99
C ILE A 52 18.55 -25.75 14.59
N ILE A 53 19.51 -25.66 13.67
CA ILE A 53 19.23 -25.34 12.27
C ILE A 53 19.06 -26.66 11.52
N THR A 54 17.91 -26.78 10.86
CA THR A 54 17.46 -27.96 10.15
C THR A 54 17.34 -27.67 8.65
N ASP A 55 17.52 -28.66 7.78
CA ASP A 55 17.43 -28.43 6.32
C ASP A 55 16.05 -27.88 5.92
N ASP A 56 14.99 -28.47 6.48
CA ASP A 56 13.61 -28.04 6.26
C ASP A 56 13.35 -26.64 6.83
N SER A 57 14.01 -26.26 7.93
CA SER A 57 13.86 -24.92 8.52
C SER A 57 14.48 -23.83 7.65
N LEU A 58 15.61 -24.12 7.01
CA LEU A 58 16.29 -23.18 6.11
C LEU A 58 15.51 -23.00 4.81
N THR A 59 15.09 -24.08 4.17
CA THR A 59 14.30 -24.04 2.93
C THR A 59 12.93 -23.38 3.15
N TYR A 60 12.27 -23.67 4.28
CA TYR A 60 11.04 -22.99 4.67
C TYR A 60 11.27 -21.50 4.95
N GLY A 61 12.32 -21.14 5.68
CA GLY A 61 12.66 -19.75 5.98
C GLY A 61 12.94 -18.91 4.73
N LEU A 62 13.70 -19.46 3.78
CA LEU A 62 13.93 -18.83 2.48
C LEU A 62 12.62 -18.65 1.70
N GLY A 63 11.76 -19.68 1.67
CA GLY A 63 10.45 -19.61 1.02
C GLY A 63 9.52 -18.55 1.63
N MET A 64 9.51 -18.41 2.95
CA MET A 64 8.74 -17.38 3.66
C MET A 64 9.31 -15.98 3.44
N GLY A 65 10.63 -15.82 3.44
CA GLY A 65 11.29 -14.57 3.06
C GLY A 65 10.88 -14.12 1.66
N MET A 66 10.98 -15.01 0.67
CA MET A 66 10.56 -14.71 -0.71
C MET A 66 9.07 -14.36 -0.82
N ARG A 67 8.22 -14.98 0.01
CA ARG A 67 6.77 -14.69 0.04
C ARG A 67 6.49 -13.28 0.54
N LEU A 68 7.16 -12.85 1.61
CA LEU A 68 7.00 -11.50 2.14
C LEU A 68 7.49 -10.46 1.14
N ASP A 69 8.66 -10.66 0.53
CA ASP A 69 9.16 -9.77 -0.51
C ASP A 69 8.19 -9.68 -1.69
N LEU A 70 7.60 -10.81 -2.11
CA LEU A 70 6.61 -10.81 -3.18
C LEU A 70 5.36 -9.98 -2.83
N MET A 71 4.87 -10.07 -1.58
CA MET A 71 3.75 -9.25 -1.11
C MET A 71 4.11 -7.75 -1.16
N VAL A 72 5.30 -7.38 -0.67
CA VAL A 72 5.75 -5.97 -0.65
C VAL A 72 5.96 -5.44 -2.07
N ILE A 73 6.61 -6.20 -2.95
CA ILE A 73 6.84 -5.81 -4.36
C ILE A 73 5.52 -5.64 -5.11
N THR A 74 4.54 -6.52 -4.86
CA THR A 74 3.21 -6.41 -5.48
C THR A 74 2.46 -5.17 -5.01
N GLY A 75 2.53 -4.85 -3.72
CA GLY A 75 1.97 -3.60 -3.19
C GLY A 75 2.68 -2.37 -3.76
N LEU A 76 4.01 -2.40 -3.83
CA LEU A 76 4.82 -1.31 -4.39
C LEU A 76 4.48 -1.05 -5.86
N LEU A 77 4.31 -2.12 -6.64
CA LEU A 77 3.85 -2.07 -8.02
C LEU A 77 2.54 -1.30 -8.16
N PHE A 78 1.55 -1.69 -7.38
CA PHE A 78 0.23 -1.05 -7.37
C PHE A 78 0.32 0.44 -7.04
N PHE A 79 1.01 0.79 -5.94
CA PHE A 79 1.13 2.19 -5.53
C PHE A 79 2.02 3.05 -6.43
N SER A 80 2.97 2.46 -7.16
CA SER A 80 3.90 3.22 -7.99
C SER A 80 3.34 3.55 -9.37
N ILE A 81 2.44 2.71 -9.90
CA ILE A 81 1.99 2.78 -11.29
C ILE A 81 0.55 3.28 -11.38
N THR A 82 -0.28 3.03 -10.37
CA THR A 82 -1.71 3.36 -10.41
C THR A 82 -1.98 4.74 -9.81
N MET A 83 -2.65 5.60 -10.58
CA MET A 83 -3.14 6.89 -10.08
C MET A 83 -4.43 6.71 -9.27
N ILE A 84 -4.68 7.58 -8.29
CA ILE A 84 -5.90 7.54 -7.46
C ILE A 84 -7.16 7.66 -8.34
N GLU A 85 -7.10 8.53 -9.35
CA GLU A 85 -8.18 8.75 -10.31
C GLU A 85 -8.49 7.47 -11.10
N GLU A 86 -7.47 6.76 -11.58
CA GLU A 86 -7.60 5.48 -12.29
C GLU A 86 -8.19 4.39 -11.38
N PHE A 87 -7.78 4.36 -10.11
CA PHE A 87 -8.36 3.45 -9.12
C PHE A 87 -9.86 3.72 -8.92
N SER A 88 -10.26 4.97 -8.76
CA SER A 88 -11.68 5.35 -8.59
C SER A 88 -12.53 5.04 -9.82
N LEU A 89 -11.97 5.21 -11.02
CA LEU A 89 -12.60 4.83 -12.29
C LEU A 89 -12.73 3.32 -12.42
N GLY A 90 -11.71 2.56 -12.01
CA GLY A 90 -11.74 1.11 -11.94
C GLY A 90 -12.88 0.60 -11.05
N LEU A 91 -13.06 1.20 -9.87
CA LEU A 91 -14.20 0.91 -8.99
C LEU A 91 -15.54 1.21 -9.67
N HIS A 92 -15.64 2.31 -10.43
CA HIS A 92 -16.86 2.63 -11.16
C HIS A 92 -17.18 1.58 -12.23
N LYS A 93 -16.17 1.12 -12.99
CA LYS A 93 -16.30 0.05 -13.98
C LYS A 93 -16.68 -1.30 -13.35
N LEU A 94 -16.31 -1.54 -12.09
CA LEU A 94 -16.72 -2.72 -11.31
C LEU A 94 -18.18 -2.65 -10.83
N GLY A 95 -18.90 -1.56 -11.10
CA GLY A 95 -20.32 -1.40 -10.78
C GLY A 95 -20.62 -0.50 -9.58
N LEU A 96 -19.62 0.17 -9.00
CA LEU A 96 -19.89 1.13 -7.91
C LEU A 96 -20.58 2.40 -8.44
N PRO A 97 -21.55 2.97 -7.69
CA PRO A 97 -22.20 4.22 -8.06
C PRO A 97 -21.18 5.36 -8.21
N TYR A 98 -21.34 6.18 -9.24
CA TYR A 98 -20.46 7.32 -9.49
C TYR A 98 -20.26 8.26 -8.28
N PRO A 99 -21.32 8.60 -7.48
CA PRO A 99 -21.14 9.46 -6.31
C PRO A 99 -20.14 8.90 -5.29
N LEU A 100 -20.09 7.57 -5.15
CA LEU A 100 -19.16 6.90 -4.24
C LEU A 100 -17.72 6.93 -4.78
N CYS A 101 -17.53 6.67 -6.07
CA CYS A 101 -16.23 6.79 -6.73
C CYS A 101 -15.69 8.23 -6.66
N PHE A 102 -16.56 9.22 -6.88
CA PHE A 102 -16.23 10.63 -6.73
C PHE A 102 -15.83 10.96 -5.29
N ALA A 103 -16.58 10.49 -4.30
CA ALA A 103 -16.27 10.72 -2.89
C ALA A 103 -14.90 10.14 -2.51
N ILE A 104 -14.55 8.94 -2.99
CA ILE A 104 -13.23 8.32 -2.75
C ILE A 104 -12.11 9.17 -3.37
N SER A 105 -12.23 9.52 -4.65
CA SER A 105 -11.23 10.35 -5.35
C SER A 105 -11.06 11.70 -4.66
N MET A 106 -12.17 12.34 -4.27
CA MET A 106 -12.15 13.60 -3.56
C MET A 106 -11.53 13.46 -2.17
N ALA A 107 -11.81 12.39 -1.43
CA ALA A 107 -11.21 12.15 -0.12
C ALA A 107 -9.68 12.08 -0.20
N PHE A 108 -9.13 11.33 -1.17
CA PHE A 108 -7.67 11.28 -1.39
C PHE A 108 -7.09 12.64 -1.77
N ARG A 109 -7.79 13.43 -2.59
CA ARG A 109 -7.38 14.81 -2.91
C ARG A 109 -7.42 15.75 -1.71
N LEU A 110 -8.39 15.55 -0.82
CA LEU A 110 -8.57 16.36 0.38
C LEU A 110 -7.47 16.08 1.40
N VAL A 111 -6.93 14.86 1.52
CA VAL A 111 -5.89 14.52 2.52
C VAL A 111 -4.68 15.47 2.46
N PRO A 112 -4.02 15.69 1.30
CA PRO A 112 -2.94 16.68 1.19
C PRO A 112 -3.35 18.10 1.54
N LEU A 113 -4.58 18.50 1.19
CA LEU A 113 -5.13 19.82 1.51
C LEU A 113 -5.30 19.99 3.03
N PHE A 114 -5.91 19.00 3.70
CA PHE A 114 -6.05 18.94 5.15
C PHE A 114 -4.69 19.03 5.85
N LEU A 115 -3.67 18.31 5.36
CA LEU A 115 -2.33 18.38 5.92
C LEU A 115 -1.71 19.77 5.79
N LYS A 116 -1.90 20.43 4.64
CA LYS A 116 -1.42 21.80 4.41
C LYS A 116 -2.12 22.80 5.32
N GLU A 117 -3.44 22.72 5.46
CA GLU A 117 -4.22 23.56 6.37
C GLU A 117 -3.81 23.33 7.83
N ALA A 118 -3.63 22.07 8.22
CA ALA A 118 -3.14 21.72 9.55
C ALA A 118 -1.77 22.36 9.82
N MET A 119 -0.84 22.30 8.87
CA MET A 119 0.47 22.95 9.00
C MET A 119 0.36 24.46 9.17
N ILE A 120 -0.45 25.14 8.34
CA ILE A 120 -0.66 26.60 8.44
C ILE A 120 -1.24 26.98 9.81
N VAL A 121 -2.23 26.24 10.28
CA VAL A 121 -2.84 26.47 11.59
C VAL A 121 -1.85 26.20 12.72
N THR A 122 -1.05 25.14 12.63
CA THR A 122 -0.03 24.83 13.64
C THR A 122 1.00 25.96 13.74
N GLU A 123 1.47 26.49 12.61
CA GLU A 123 2.43 27.59 12.54
C GLU A 123 1.82 28.87 13.11
N ALA A 124 0.59 29.21 12.73
CA ALA A 124 -0.11 30.39 13.24
C ALA A 124 -0.33 30.34 14.76
N GLN A 125 -0.66 29.17 15.31
CA GLN A 125 -0.84 29.00 16.76
C GLN A 125 0.50 29.02 17.51
N THR A 126 1.56 28.48 16.90
CA THR A 126 2.92 28.57 17.45
C THR A 126 3.37 30.03 17.56
N LEU A 127 3.09 30.86 16.55
CA LEU A 127 3.35 32.31 16.58
C LEU A 127 2.54 33.05 17.66
N ARG A 128 1.36 32.53 18.03
CA ARG A 128 0.53 33.05 19.13
C ARG A 128 1.00 32.57 20.52
N GLY A 129 2.14 31.88 20.60
CA GLY A 129 2.73 31.40 21.84
C GLY A 129 2.27 30.01 22.26
N LEU A 130 1.56 29.26 21.41
CA LEU A 130 1.28 27.85 21.68
C LEU A 130 2.56 27.03 21.53
N ASP A 131 3.17 26.69 22.65
CA ASP A 131 4.32 25.81 22.66
C ASP A 131 3.89 24.34 22.58
N LEU A 132 4.21 23.70 21.45
CA LEU A 132 3.87 22.31 21.11
C LEU A 132 4.98 21.31 21.46
N TYR A 133 6.22 21.77 21.66
CA TYR A 133 7.40 20.92 21.72
C TYR A 133 7.94 20.75 23.15
N SER A 134 7.55 21.60 24.10
CA SER A 134 7.99 21.46 25.50
C SER A 134 7.24 20.39 26.31
N GLY A 135 7.93 19.87 27.32
CA GLY A 135 7.42 18.88 28.27
C GLY A 135 7.52 17.43 27.79
N GLY A 136 7.03 16.51 28.64
CA GLY A 136 6.98 15.07 28.32
C GLY A 136 5.90 14.72 27.28
N ILE A 137 5.94 13.48 26.78
CA ILE A 137 5.07 12.96 25.71
C ILE A 137 3.57 13.25 25.98
N PHE A 138 3.11 13.03 27.21
CA PHE A 138 1.71 13.26 27.58
C PHE A 138 1.32 14.75 27.51
N ASN A 139 2.21 15.64 27.97
CA ASN A 139 1.99 17.08 27.90
C ASN A 139 2.00 17.58 26.45
N ARG A 140 2.87 17.03 25.59
CA ARG A 140 2.89 17.33 24.15
C ARG A 140 1.56 16.97 23.50
N ILE A 141 1.03 15.78 23.75
CA ILE A 141 -0.28 15.36 23.20
C ILE A 141 -1.39 16.31 23.65
N LYS A 142 -1.45 16.64 24.94
CA LYS A 142 -2.46 17.58 25.47
C LYS A 142 -2.38 18.96 24.84
N ARG A 143 -1.16 19.44 24.53
CA ARG A 143 -0.90 20.73 23.86
C ARG A 143 -1.32 20.76 22.39
N HIS A 144 -1.47 19.61 21.72
CA HIS A 144 -1.97 19.55 20.35
C HIS A 144 -3.51 19.57 20.29
N PHE A 145 -4.20 19.20 21.38
CA PHE A 145 -5.66 19.16 21.43
C PHE A 145 -6.34 20.49 21.01
N PRO A 146 -5.86 21.67 21.45
CA PRO A 146 -6.42 22.95 21.02
C PRO A 146 -6.30 23.24 19.52
N LEU A 147 -5.41 22.56 18.78
CA LEU A 147 -5.25 22.72 17.33
C LEU A 147 -6.39 22.08 16.55
N ILE A 148 -7.08 21.09 17.13
CA ILE A 148 -8.16 20.34 16.48
C ILE A 148 -9.26 21.31 16.05
N ILE A 149 -9.79 22.11 16.98
CA ILE A 149 -10.93 22.99 16.70
C ILE A 149 -10.62 23.97 15.54
N PRO A 150 -9.50 24.72 15.55
CA PRO A 150 -9.14 25.62 14.46
C PRO A 150 -8.97 24.90 13.12
N VAL A 151 -8.28 23.75 13.08
CA VAL A 151 -8.06 22.99 11.82
C VAL A 151 -9.38 22.50 11.23
N PHE A 152 -10.27 21.96 12.07
CA PHE A 152 -11.59 21.54 11.61
C PHE A 152 -12.41 22.72 11.10
N THR A 153 -12.38 23.85 11.81
CA THR A 153 -13.13 25.05 11.40
C THR A 153 -12.63 25.64 10.09
N THR A 154 -11.31 25.73 9.88
CA THR A 154 -10.74 26.22 8.61
C THR A 154 -11.06 25.26 7.47
N THR A 155 -11.01 23.95 7.73
CA THR A 155 -11.26 22.98 6.67
C THR A 155 -12.74 22.92 6.27
N ILE A 156 -13.67 23.00 7.22
CA ILE A 156 -15.11 23.05 6.91
C ILE A 156 -15.42 24.25 6.00
N LYS A 157 -14.86 25.43 6.31
CA LYS A 157 -14.99 26.61 5.42
C LYS A 157 -14.42 26.36 4.02
N GLY A 158 -13.31 25.64 3.92
CA GLY A 158 -12.74 25.22 2.65
C GLY A 158 -13.67 24.26 1.87
N MET A 159 -14.34 23.36 2.58
CA MET A 159 -15.32 22.44 1.99
C MET A 159 -16.58 23.16 1.51
N ASP A 160 -17.05 24.18 2.23
CA ASP A 160 -18.19 25.02 1.79
C ASP A 160 -17.85 25.75 0.48
N ASN A 161 -16.64 26.31 0.38
CA ASN A 161 -16.16 26.95 -0.85
C ASN A 161 -16.06 25.96 -2.01
N LEU A 162 -15.57 24.74 -1.75
CA LEU A 162 -15.51 23.66 -2.75
C LEU A 162 -16.93 23.27 -3.21
N PHE A 163 -17.87 23.15 -2.27
CA PHE A 163 -19.25 22.80 -2.57
C PHE A 163 -19.92 23.86 -3.47
N LEU A 164 -19.79 25.15 -3.13
CA LEU A 164 -20.26 26.26 -3.95
C LEU A 164 -19.61 26.27 -5.35
N ALA A 165 -18.31 25.93 -5.43
CA ALA A 165 -17.61 25.80 -6.71
C ALA A 165 -18.12 24.62 -7.56
N LEU A 166 -18.52 23.51 -6.93
CA LEU A 166 -19.12 22.36 -7.61
C LEU A 166 -20.54 22.68 -8.09
N GLU A 167 -21.34 23.34 -7.26
CA GLU A 167 -22.70 23.76 -7.59
C GLU A 167 -22.72 24.77 -8.75
N SER A 168 -21.85 25.78 -8.70
CA SER A 168 -21.70 26.76 -9.79
C SER A 168 -21.23 26.14 -11.12
N LYS A 169 -20.51 25.01 -11.07
CA LYS A 169 -20.16 24.20 -12.25
C LYS A 169 -21.28 23.24 -12.68
N GLY A 170 -22.43 23.24 -12.01
CA GLY A 170 -23.56 22.36 -12.31
C GLY A 170 -23.30 20.89 -11.98
N PHE A 171 -22.49 20.60 -10.95
CA PHE A 171 -22.20 19.22 -10.55
C PHE A 171 -23.47 18.52 -10.05
N ALA A 172 -24.01 17.60 -10.84
CA ALA A 172 -25.11 16.71 -10.47
C ALA A 172 -24.62 15.25 -10.30
N PRO A 173 -24.77 14.62 -9.12
CA PRO A 173 -24.30 13.25 -8.86
C PRO A 173 -25.03 12.19 -9.70
N ASP A 174 -26.31 12.41 -9.98
CA ASP A 174 -27.22 11.38 -10.56
C ASP A 174 -27.33 11.43 -12.09
N ARG A 175 -26.66 12.38 -12.76
CA ARG A 175 -26.68 12.48 -14.22
C ARG A 175 -25.64 11.54 -14.83
N LYS A 176 -25.96 10.96 -16.00
CA LYS A 176 -24.96 10.27 -16.84
C LYS A 176 -23.79 11.21 -17.14
N ARG A 177 -22.58 10.82 -16.73
CA ARG A 177 -21.34 11.58 -16.91
C ARG A 177 -20.52 11.02 -18.06
N THR A 178 -19.78 11.91 -18.71
CA THR A 178 -18.65 11.57 -19.59
C THR A 178 -17.36 11.59 -18.77
N PHE A 179 -16.52 10.57 -18.92
CA PHE A 179 -15.25 10.49 -18.20
C PHE A 179 -14.14 11.12 -19.03
N TYR A 180 -13.28 11.92 -18.40
CA TYR A 180 -12.11 12.49 -19.08
C TYR A 180 -10.98 11.46 -19.22
N LEU A 181 -10.79 10.63 -18.19
CA LEU A 181 -9.96 9.44 -18.30
C LEU A 181 -10.82 8.27 -18.80
N GLU A 182 -10.66 7.93 -20.07
CA GLU A 182 -11.11 6.66 -20.61
C GLU A 182 -9.94 5.68 -20.58
N SER A 183 -10.03 4.69 -19.67
CA SER A 183 -9.07 3.60 -19.60
C SER A 183 -9.58 2.45 -20.49
N ASP A 184 -9.29 2.52 -21.78
CA ASP A 184 -9.52 1.39 -22.67
C ASP A 184 -8.41 0.36 -22.50
N LEU A 185 -8.80 -0.89 -22.28
CA LEU A 185 -7.86 -2.00 -22.17
C LEU A 185 -7.19 -2.21 -23.53
N LYS A 186 -5.88 -2.02 -23.57
CA LYS A 186 -5.07 -2.25 -24.76
C LYS A 186 -4.84 -3.75 -24.91
N PHE A 187 -4.44 -4.17 -26.12
CA PHE A 187 -4.07 -5.58 -26.38
C PHE A 187 -2.97 -6.09 -25.43
N ILE A 188 -2.09 -5.21 -24.98
CA ILE A 188 -1.03 -5.53 -24.00
C ILE A 188 -1.64 -5.86 -22.63
N ASP A 189 -2.72 -5.20 -22.23
CA ASP A 189 -3.37 -5.44 -20.93
C ASP A 189 -4.01 -6.82 -20.91
N TYR A 190 -4.65 -7.22 -22.01
CA TYR A 190 -5.21 -8.57 -22.17
C TYR A 190 -4.12 -9.65 -22.17
N SER A 191 -2.98 -9.42 -22.83
CA SER A 191 -1.89 -10.41 -22.84
C SER A 191 -1.27 -10.60 -21.45
N ILE A 192 -1.05 -9.51 -20.71
CA ILE A 192 -0.56 -9.56 -19.32
C ILE A 192 -1.56 -10.30 -18.42
N LEU A 193 -2.86 -10.05 -18.59
CA LEU A 193 -3.91 -10.69 -17.80
C LEU A 193 -3.95 -12.20 -18.06
N ILE A 194 -3.85 -12.63 -19.33
CA ILE A 194 -3.79 -14.05 -19.69
C ILE A 194 -2.53 -14.70 -19.09
N ILE A 195 -1.36 -14.06 -19.20
CA ILE A 195 -0.11 -14.56 -18.61
C ILE A 195 -0.24 -14.71 -17.09
N LEU A 196 -0.85 -13.74 -16.41
CA LEU A 196 -1.10 -13.80 -14.96
C LEU A 196 -2.03 -14.96 -14.58
N ILE A 197 -3.11 -15.19 -15.32
CA ILE A 197 -4.03 -16.32 -15.09
C ILE A 197 -3.31 -17.65 -15.29
N LEU A 198 -2.55 -17.80 -16.38
CA LEU A 198 -1.78 -19.01 -16.66
C LEU A 198 -0.72 -19.28 -15.59
N LEU A 199 0.00 -18.24 -15.16
CA LEU A 199 0.97 -18.33 -14.07
C LEU A 199 0.29 -18.75 -12.76
N ALA A 200 -0.87 -18.16 -12.43
CA ALA A 200 -1.63 -18.50 -11.23
C ALA A 200 -2.11 -19.95 -11.25
N LEU A 201 -2.67 -20.42 -12.36
CA LEU A 201 -3.10 -21.81 -12.55
C LEU A 201 -1.92 -22.78 -12.47
N PHE A 202 -0.79 -22.44 -13.07
CA PHE A 202 0.44 -23.24 -13.00
C PHE A 202 0.98 -23.35 -11.58
N LEU A 203 1.01 -22.24 -10.82
CA LEU A 203 1.42 -22.26 -9.41
C LEU A 203 0.44 -23.03 -8.53
N LEU A 204 -0.87 -22.95 -8.81
CA LEU A 204 -1.90 -23.70 -8.10
C LEU A 204 -1.76 -25.21 -8.38
N PHE A 205 -1.53 -25.58 -9.64
CA PHE A 205 -1.24 -26.96 -10.04
C PHE A 205 -0.01 -27.51 -9.31
N LEU A 206 1.12 -26.78 -9.29
CA LEU A 206 2.32 -27.19 -8.55
C LEU A 206 2.04 -27.36 -7.05
N ARG A 207 1.23 -26.47 -6.46
CA ARG A 207 0.84 -26.55 -5.06
C ARG A 207 -0.01 -27.79 -4.77
N ILE A 208 -0.95 -28.16 -5.65
CA ILE A 208 -1.77 -29.38 -5.50
C ILE A 208 -0.88 -30.63 -5.63
N HIS A 209 0.11 -30.62 -6.52
CA HIS A 209 1.08 -31.72 -6.67
C HIS A 209 2.17 -31.75 -5.57
N HIS A 210 1.97 -31.03 -4.45
CA HIS A 210 2.88 -30.94 -3.31
C HIS A 210 4.29 -30.41 -3.63
N PHE A 211 4.52 -29.85 -4.83
CA PHE A 211 5.76 -29.16 -5.13
C PHE A 211 5.77 -27.81 -4.40
N GLY A 212 6.65 -27.67 -3.39
CA GLY A 212 6.80 -26.46 -2.58
C GLY A 212 6.15 -26.50 -1.18
N VAL A 213 5.57 -27.64 -0.77
CA VAL A 213 5.12 -27.85 0.61
C VAL A 213 6.26 -28.51 1.40
N VAL A 214 7.18 -27.68 1.90
CA VAL A 214 8.36 -28.16 2.66
C VAL A 214 7.94 -28.83 3.99
N LEU A 215 6.86 -28.37 4.62
CA LEU A 215 6.26 -29.03 5.79
C LEU A 215 4.93 -29.68 5.37
N ASN A 216 4.98 -30.95 4.97
CA ASN A 216 3.79 -31.76 4.69
C ASN A 216 3.09 -32.28 5.97
N ARG A 217 3.60 -31.91 7.16
CA ARG A 217 3.07 -32.30 8.48
C ARG A 217 3.10 -31.13 9.46
N LEU A 218 2.08 -30.29 9.38
CA LEU A 218 1.46 -29.60 10.52
C LEU A 218 -0.04 -29.55 10.23
#